data_AF-A0A7X7Q7U3-F1
#
_entry.id   AF-A0A7X7Q7U3-F1
#
_cell.length_a   1.000
_cell.length_b   1.000
_cell.length_c   1.000
_cell.angle_alpha   90.00
_cell.angle_beta   90.00
_cell.angle_gamma   90.00
#
_symmetry.space_group_name_H-M   'P 1'
#
loop_
_entity.id
_entity.type
_entity.pdbx_description
1 polymer ?
#
loop_
_entity_poly.entity_id
_entity_poly.type
_entity_poly.pdbx_seq_one_letter_code
_entity_poly.pdbx_strand_id
1 'polypeptide(L)'
;LQQRKAATSVEPATVDDLRAGRIVVVAPVVDVTADGVSLADGSVLDIDLVIAATGFTTGLGPVVGHLDVLDAEGVPQVGDGRESLPGLRFIGYEFVPGVIALAADRAVRVAEEISRDPSTARRVSARPAVP
;
A
#
# COMPACT_ATOMS: atom_id res chain seq x y z
N LEU A 1 -4.05 3.26 18.38
CA LEU A 1 -4.63 3.62 17.07
C LEU A 1 -3.51 3.65 16.04
N GLN A 2 -3.32 2.55 15.32
CA GLN A 2 -2.32 2.46 14.26
C GLN A 2 -2.89 3.21 13.04
N GLN A 3 -2.32 4.37 12.70
CA GLN A 3 -2.73 5.10 11.50
C GLN A 3 -2.23 4.33 10.27
N ARG A 4 -3.15 3.67 9.56
CA ARG A 4 -2.86 3.16 8.23
C ARG A 4 -2.76 4.33 7.27
N LYS A 5 -1.71 4.35 6.44
CA LYS A 5 -1.55 5.32 5.36
C LYS A 5 -2.65 5.03 4.33
N ALA A 6 -3.72 5.83 4.34
CA ALA A 6 -4.89 5.65 3.49
C ALA A 6 -4.91 6.73 2.40
N ALA A 7 -5.25 6.32 1.17
CA ALA A 7 -5.63 7.28 0.15
C ALA A 7 -6.90 8.01 0.64
N THR A 8 -6.83 9.34 0.72
CA THR A 8 -8.00 10.14 1.06
C THR A 8 -8.92 10.20 -0.16
N SER A 9 -10.09 9.55 -0.05
CA SER A 9 -11.23 9.79 -0.93
C SER A 9 -12.28 10.59 -0.15
N VAL A 10 -12.89 11.58 -0.79
CA VAL A 10 -13.94 12.41 -0.20
C VAL A 10 -15.12 12.42 -1.15
N GLU A 11 -16.20 11.78 -0.74
CA GLU A 11 -17.45 11.69 -1.49
C GLU A 11 -18.54 12.47 -0.75
N PRO A 12 -19.03 13.60 -1.29
CA PRO A 12 -20.05 14.42 -0.61
C PRO A 12 -21.32 13.64 -0.24
N ALA A 13 -21.77 12.73 -1.11
CA ALA A 13 -22.95 11.90 -0.87
C ALA A 13 -22.80 11.01 0.37
N THR A 14 -21.59 10.49 0.64
CA THR A 14 -21.32 9.69 1.85
C THR A 14 -21.48 10.52 3.12
N VAL A 15 -21.12 11.81 3.09
CA VAL A 15 -21.31 12.71 4.22
C VAL A 15 -22.81 12.97 4.46
N ASP A 16 -23.60 13.12 3.40
CA ASP A 16 -25.04 13.31 3.51
C ASP A 16 -25.74 12.05 4.04
N ASP A 17 -25.32 10.86 3.61
CA ASP A 17 -25.82 9.57 4.11
C ASP A 17 -25.47 9.36 5.59
N LEU A 18 -24.28 9.77 6.02
CA LEU A 18 -23.87 9.74 7.43
C LEU A 18 -24.76 10.67 8.27
N ARG A 19 -24.99 11.90 7.82
CA ARG A 19 -25.87 12.87 8.52
C ARG A 19 -27.32 12.41 8.57
N ALA A 20 -27.79 11.73 7.53
CA ALA A 20 -29.14 11.19 7.46
C ALA A 20 -29.32 9.88 8.25
N GLY A 21 -28.25 9.33 8.85
CA GLY A 21 -28.29 8.07 9.59
C GLY A 21 -28.41 6.82 8.70
N ARG A 22 -28.21 6.95 7.39
CA ARG A 22 -28.17 5.80 6.46
C ARG A 22 -26.87 5.02 6.57
N ILE A 23 -25.78 5.70 6.95
CA ILE A 23 -24.51 5.08 7.31
C ILE A 23 -24.32 5.25 8.82
N VAL A 24 -24.09 4.13 9.51
CA VAL A 24 -23.84 4.10 10.96
C VAL A 24 -22.37 3.72 11.19
N VAL A 25 -21.64 4.57 11.92
CA VAL A 25 -20.28 4.26 12.37
C VAL A 25 -20.36 3.44 13.64
N VAL A 26 -19.71 2.28 13.64
CA VAL A 26 -19.76 1.31 14.74
C VAL A 26 -18.38 1.10 15.35
N ALA A 27 -18.33 0.46 16.52
CA ALA A 27 -17.07 0.04 17.12
C ALA A 27 -16.30 -0.94 16.21
N PRO A 28 -14.97 -1.08 16.35
CA PRO A 28 -14.19 -2.00 15.54
C PRO A 28 -14.74 -3.42 15.58
N VAL A 29 -14.84 -4.04 14.40
CA VAL A 29 -15.22 -5.45 14.28
C VAL A 29 -14.13 -6.32 14.90
N VAL A 30 -14.52 -7.26 15.76
CA VAL A 30 -13.61 -8.24 16.38
C VAL A 30 -13.78 -9.65 15.81
N ASP A 31 -15.00 -10.01 15.41
CA ASP A 31 -15.29 -11.33 14.84
C ASP A 31 -16.51 -11.29 13.91
N VAL A 32 -16.52 -12.18 12.92
CA VAL A 32 -17.63 -12.38 11.99
C VAL A 32 -18.03 -13.85 12.07
N THR A 33 -19.24 -14.10 12.54
CA THR A 33 -19.77 -15.44 12.79
C THR A 33 -20.98 -15.72 11.90
N ALA A 34 -21.50 -16.95 11.95
CA ALA A 34 -22.76 -17.28 11.27
C ALA A 34 -23.96 -16.52 11.83
N ASP A 35 -23.88 -16.08 13.10
CA ASP A 35 -24.98 -15.45 13.83
C ASP A 35 -24.87 -13.91 13.85
N GLY A 36 -23.89 -13.33 13.13
CA GLY A 36 -23.69 -11.88 13.03
C GLY A 36 -22.25 -11.42 13.24
N VAL A 37 -22.09 -10.11 13.47
CA VAL A 37 -20.80 -9.43 13.61
C VAL A 37 -20.61 -8.93 15.03
N SER A 38 -19.55 -9.39 15.71
CA SER A 38 -19.20 -8.95 17.06
C SER A 38 -18.30 -7.72 17.01
N LEU A 39 -18.57 -6.74 17.89
CA LEU A 39 -17.82 -5.49 17.98
C LEU A 39 -17.00 -5.39 19.28
N ALA A 40 -15.99 -4.52 19.26
CA ALA A 40 -15.08 -4.31 20.38
C ALA A 40 -15.74 -3.71 21.64
N ASP A 41 -16.95 -3.15 21.51
CA ASP A 41 -17.75 -2.68 22.65
C ASP A 41 -18.63 -3.77 23.27
N GLY A 42 -18.55 -5.00 22.76
CA GLY A 42 -19.31 -6.16 23.23
C GLY A 42 -20.69 -6.32 22.60
N SER A 43 -21.10 -5.41 21.71
CA SER A 43 -22.35 -5.55 20.96
C SER A 43 -22.21 -6.54 19.80
N VAL A 44 -23.35 -7.09 19.36
CA VAL A 44 -23.46 -7.97 18.19
C VAL A 44 -24.47 -7.37 17.22
N LEU A 45 -24.09 -7.27 15.95
CA LEU A 45 -24.95 -6.81 14.87
C LEU A 45 -25.46 -7.99 14.06
N ASP A 46 -26.77 -8.02 13.83
CA ASP A 46 -27.42 -8.90 12.86
C ASP A 46 -27.29 -8.27 11.46
N ILE A 47 -26.56 -8.94 10.57
CA ILE A 47 -26.13 -8.38 9.27
C ILE A 47 -26.31 -9.43 8.17
N ASP A 48 -27.07 -9.09 7.13
CA ASP A 48 -27.32 -9.99 5.99
C ASP A 48 -26.08 -10.16 5.08
N LEU A 49 -25.23 -9.13 4.99
CA LEU A 49 -24.10 -9.09 4.06
C LEU A 49 -22.92 -8.31 4.61
N VAL A 50 -21.72 -8.89 4.48
CA VAL A 50 -20.44 -8.25 4.83
C VAL A 50 -19.63 -7.99 3.57
N ILE A 51 -19.19 -6.75 3.38
CA ILE A 51 -18.23 -6.35 2.33
C ILE A 51 -16.88 -6.06 2.97
N ALA A 52 -15.89 -6.92 2.74
CA ALA A 52 -14.54 -6.77 3.28
C ALA A 52 -13.71 -5.75 2.47
N ALA A 53 -13.91 -4.46 2.74
CA ALA A 53 -13.13 -3.37 2.14
C ALA A 53 -11.87 -3.01 2.97
N THR A 54 -11.10 -4.02 3.39
CA THR A 54 -9.97 -3.86 4.34
C THR A 54 -8.66 -3.34 3.72
N GLY A 55 -8.67 -3.07 2.41
CA GLY A 55 -7.53 -2.59 1.64
C GLY A 55 -6.66 -3.72 1.07
N PHE A 56 -5.44 -3.36 0.67
CA PHE A 56 -4.46 -4.28 0.09
C PHE A 56 -3.13 -4.21 0.83
N THR A 57 -2.34 -5.29 0.78
CA THR A 57 -0.92 -5.25 1.17
C THR A 57 -0.08 -4.73 0.00
N THR A 58 1.20 -4.44 0.24
CA THR A 58 2.13 -4.08 -0.84
C THR A 58 2.42 -5.24 -1.80
N GLY A 59 2.17 -6.49 -1.38
CA GLY A 59 2.52 -7.69 -2.14
C GLY A 59 4.03 -7.95 -2.27
N LEU A 60 4.88 -7.15 -1.63
CA LEU A 60 6.33 -7.23 -1.80
C LEU A 60 7.01 -8.34 -0.99
N GLY A 61 6.41 -8.77 0.12
CA GLY A 61 7.00 -9.78 1.01
C GLY A 61 7.46 -11.05 0.27
N PRO A 62 6.62 -11.70 -0.55
CA PRO A 62 7.02 -12.89 -1.31
C PRO A 62 8.09 -12.65 -2.38
N VAL A 63 8.30 -11.41 -2.82
CA VAL A 63 9.20 -11.08 -3.95
C VAL A 63 10.57 -10.63 -3.43
N VAL A 64 10.59 -9.74 -2.45
CA VAL A 64 11.82 -9.06 -1.96
C VAL A 64 11.96 -9.08 -0.44
N GLY A 65 11.06 -9.75 0.28
CA GLY A 65 11.09 -9.79 1.75
C GLY A 65 12.37 -10.42 2.32
N HIS A 66 13.00 -11.33 1.58
CA HIS A 66 14.27 -11.95 1.94
C HIS A 66 15.49 -11.02 1.81
N LEU A 67 15.32 -9.81 1.31
CA LEU A 67 16.39 -8.82 1.11
C LEU A 67 16.49 -7.82 2.26
N ASP A 68 15.65 -7.94 3.30
CA ASP A 68 15.60 -7.05 4.48
C ASP A 68 15.41 -5.56 4.14
N VAL A 69 14.76 -5.26 3.00
CA VAL A 69 14.51 -3.90 2.50
C VAL A 69 13.12 -3.35 2.84
N LEU A 70 12.28 -4.14 3.52
CA LEU A 70 10.91 -3.79 3.89
C LEU A 70 10.81 -3.50 5.40
N ASP A 71 9.87 -2.67 5.81
CA ASP A 71 9.48 -2.51 7.20
C ASP A 71 8.52 -3.64 7.66
N ALA A 72 8.07 -3.57 8.92
CA ALA A 72 7.19 -4.58 9.52
C ALA A 72 5.83 -4.68 8.81
N GLU A 73 5.39 -3.61 8.14
CA GLU A 73 4.17 -3.53 7.35
C GLU A 73 4.37 -3.98 5.89
N GLY A 74 5.59 -4.39 5.51
CA GLY A 74 5.94 -4.80 4.15
C GLY A 74 6.11 -3.64 3.18
N VAL A 75 6.29 -2.41 3.68
CA VAL A 75 6.54 -1.21 2.87
C VAL A 75 8.06 -1.02 2.69
N PRO A 76 8.55 -0.61 1.51
CA PRO A 76 9.97 -0.31 1.34
C PRO A 76 10.45 0.75 2.31
N GLN A 77 11.57 0.48 2.99
CA GLN A 77 12.21 1.46 3.88
C GLN A 77 12.72 2.69 3.11
N VAL A 78 13.06 2.51 1.83
CA VAL A 78 13.47 3.57 0.89
C VAL A 78 12.53 3.54 -0.32
N GLY A 79 11.47 4.35 -0.27
CA GLY A 79 10.39 4.36 -1.28
C GLY A 79 10.38 5.52 -2.28
N ASP A 80 11.37 6.41 -2.22
CA ASP A 80 11.44 7.67 -2.97
C ASP A 80 12.28 7.59 -4.26
N GLY A 81 12.54 6.38 -4.74
CA GLY A 81 13.35 6.11 -5.93
C GLY A 81 14.86 6.06 -5.69
N ARG A 82 15.35 6.37 -4.47
CA ARG A 82 16.74 6.08 -4.11
C ARG A 82 17.00 4.57 -4.12
N GLU A 83 18.26 4.24 -4.30
CA GLU A 83 18.72 2.86 -4.30
C GLU A 83 18.60 2.25 -2.89
N SER A 84 17.84 1.16 -2.78
CA SER A 84 17.68 0.41 -1.53
C SER A 84 18.77 -0.66 -1.38
N LEU A 85 19.14 -1.28 -2.49
CA LEU A 85 20.29 -2.17 -2.66
C LEU A 85 20.86 -1.97 -4.07
N PRO A 86 22.11 -2.35 -4.36
CA PRO A 86 22.70 -2.16 -5.68
C PRO A 86 21.86 -2.76 -6.82
N GLY A 87 21.23 -1.91 -7.63
CA GLY A 87 20.33 -2.25 -8.74
C GLY A 87 18.84 -2.33 -8.37
N LEU A 88 18.47 -2.12 -7.11
CA LEU A 88 17.10 -2.21 -6.61
C LEU A 88 16.60 -0.86 -6.09
N ARG A 89 15.48 -0.40 -6.64
CA ARG A 89 14.84 0.88 -6.31
C ARG A 89 13.33 0.68 -6.24
N PHE A 90 12.68 1.38 -5.32
CA PHE A 90 11.22 1.39 -5.18
C PHE A 90 10.68 2.79 -5.49
N ILE A 91 9.59 2.86 -6.25
CA ILE A 91 8.92 4.10 -6.65
C ILE A 91 7.42 3.95 -6.38
N GLY A 92 6.76 5.02 -5.94
CA GLY A 92 5.32 5.04 -5.67
C GLY A 92 4.93 4.55 -4.28
N TYR A 93 5.90 4.39 -3.37
CA TYR A 93 5.67 4.04 -1.96
C TYR A 93 5.71 5.27 -1.03
N GLU A 94 5.69 6.47 -1.61
CA GLU A 94 5.51 7.74 -0.91
C GLU A 94 3.99 8.02 -0.75
N PHE A 95 3.45 7.86 0.45
CA PHE A 95 2.01 8.06 0.71
C PHE A 95 1.68 9.54 0.92
N VAL A 96 1.67 10.29 -0.18
CA VAL A 96 1.37 11.72 -0.21
C VAL A 96 0.27 12.02 -1.24
N PRO A 97 -0.47 13.14 -1.10
CA PRO A 97 -1.38 13.60 -2.14
C PRO A 97 -0.65 13.73 -3.48
N GLY A 98 -1.26 13.24 -4.56
CA GLY A 98 -0.64 13.28 -5.89
C GLY A 98 0.48 12.25 -6.09
N VAL A 99 0.54 11.17 -5.29
CA VAL A 99 1.54 10.09 -5.41
C VAL A 99 1.73 9.57 -6.84
N ILE A 100 0.68 9.55 -7.67
CA ILE A 100 0.78 9.10 -9.06
C ILE A 100 1.68 10.02 -9.89
N ALA A 101 1.46 11.33 -9.82
CA ALA A 101 2.28 12.31 -10.52
C ALA A 101 3.72 12.32 -9.97
N LEU A 102 3.85 12.26 -8.63
CA LEU A 102 5.14 12.15 -7.98
C LEU A 102 5.91 10.90 -8.45
N ALA A 103 5.24 9.74 -8.50
CA ALA A 103 5.85 8.50 -8.95
C ALA A 103 6.33 8.58 -10.41
N ALA A 104 5.59 9.28 -11.28
CA ALA A 104 6.02 9.52 -12.66
C ALA A 104 7.31 10.36 -12.70
N ASP A 105 7.37 11.46 -11.96
CA ASP A 105 8.57 12.31 -11.86
C ASP A 105 9.77 11.54 -11.28
N ARG A 106 9.52 10.72 -10.25
CA ARG A 106 10.54 9.83 -9.67
C ARG A 106 11.05 8.82 -10.68
N ALA A 107 10.17 8.22 -11.48
CA ALA A 107 10.55 7.24 -12.50
C ALA A 107 11.48 7.87 -13.56
N VAL A 108 11.16 9.08 -14.03
CA VAL A 108 12.03 9.80 -14.98
C VAL A 108 13.40 10.07 -14.37
N ARG A 109 13.45 10.64 -13.16
CA ARG A 109 14.73 10.92 -12.47
C ARG A 109 15.57 9.65 -12.29
N VAL A 110 14.94 8.56 -11.83
CA VAL A 110 15.63 7.27 -11.64
C VAL A 110 16.15 6.70 -12.96
N ALA A 111 15.37 6.80 -14.04
CA ALA A 111 15.81 6.35 -15.35
C ALA A 111 17.05 7.14 -15.83
N GLU A 112 17.09 8.46 -15.61
CA GLU A 112 18.26 9.27 -15.93
C GLU A 112 19.49 8.90 -15.09
N GLU A 113 19.31 8.67 -13.78
CA GLU A 113 20.39 8.23 -12.89
C GLU A 113 20.98 6.89 -13.35
N ILE A 114 20.11 5.92 -13.69
CA ILE A 114 20.50 4.62 -14.24
C ILE A 114 21.26 4.78 -15.56
N SER A 115 20.80 5.67 -16.44
CA SER A 115 21.41 5.91 -17.74
C SER A 115 22.83 6.50 -17.63
N ARG A 116 23.10 7.25 -16.56
CA ARG A 116 24.40 7.85 -16.28
C ARG A 116 25.37 6.91 -15.56
N ASP A 117 24.89 5.81 -14.99
CA ASP A 117 25.73 4.85 -14.26
C ASP A 117 26.35 3.81 -15.23
N PRO A 118 27.69 3.82 -15.43
CA PRO A 118 28.38 2.88 -16.31
C PRO A 118 28.38 1.44 -15.76
N SER A 119 28.15 1.24 -14.47
CA SER A 119 28.09 -0.08 -13.85
C SER A 119 26.83 -0.85 -14.25
N THR A 120 25.73 -0.14 -14.53
CA THR A 120 24.47 -0.72 -15.00
C THR A 120 24.60 -1.35 -16.39
N ALA A 121 25.29 -0.68 -17.32
CA ALA A 121 25.59 -1.24 -18.65
C ALA A 121 26.38 -2.56 -18.57
N ARG A 122 27.25 -2.69 -17.55
CA ARG A 122 28.04 -3.90 -17.29
C ARG A 122 27.21 -5.04 -16.71
N ARG A 123 26.20 -4.74 -15.89
CA ARG A 123 25.30 -5.76 -15.29
C ARG A 123 24.28 -6.28 -16.28
N VAL A 124 23.74 -5.43 -17.14
CA VAL A 124 22.80 -5.84 -18.21
C VAL A 124 23.50 -6.78 -19.19
N SER A 125 24.76 -6.50 -19.55
CA SER A 125 25.55 -7.35 -20.45
C SER A 125 26.05 -8.64 -19.79
N ALA A 126 26.19 -8.67 -18.46
CA ALA A 126 26.59 -9.87 -17.70
C ALA A 126 25.42 -10.79 -17.31
N ARG A 127 24.17 -10.46 -17.69
CA ARG A 127 22.99 -11.24 -17.31
C ARG A 127 23.02 -12.59 -18.06
N PRO A 128 23.08 -13.75 -17.37
CA PRO A 128 22.95 -15.03 -18.05
C PRO A 128 21.59 -15.12 -18.73
N ALA A 129 21.54 -15.72 -19.92
CA ALA A 129 20.28 -16.03 -20.57
C ALA A 129 19.44 -16.90 -19.64
N VAL A 130 18.20 -16.48 -19.38
CA VAL A 130 17.26 -17.28 -18.60
C VAL A 130 16.92 -18.51 -19.47
N PRO A 131 17.08 -19.75 -18.95
CA PRO A 131 16.76 -20.97 -19.69
C PRO A 131 15.26 -21.11 -19.99
#